data_AF-A0AAV4I6S7-F1
#
_entry.id   AF-A0AAV4I6S7-F1
#
_cell.length_a   1.000
_cell.length_b   1.000
_cell.length_c   1.000
_cell.angle_alpha   90.00
_cell.angle_beta   90.00
_cell.angle_gamma   90.00
#
_symmetry.space_group_name_H-M   'P 1'
#
loop_
_entity.id
_entity.type
_entity.pdbx_description
1 polymer ?
#
loop_
_entity_poly.entity_id
_entity_poly.type
_entity_poly.pdbx_seq_one_letter_code
_entity_poly.pdbx_strand_id
1 'polypeptide(L)'
;MAIRIAAKSVFPTGSLISCSRHLKSNIILYLRDKVGVATRTRNNIFSAVFGPGGLTSSPTIAIFEERLTNIQTTINDQAPAYLQHFTSRVLPILQQNLDTMLTRTEASHDWTNNNCESMNHMTGDHRQYHNS
;
A
#
# COMPACT_ATOMS: atom_id res chain seq x y z
N MET A 1 -3.62 -13.01 -2.43
CA MET A 1 -2.62 -13.98 -1.92
C MET A 1 -2.21 -14.98 -2.98
N ALA A 2 -3.14 -15.63 -3.70
CA ALA A 2 -2.84 -16.62 -4.75
C ALA A 2 -1.82 -16.15 -5.82
N ILE A 3 -1.97 -14.93 -6.34
CA ILE A 3 -1.07 -14.38 -7.36
C ILE A 3 0.39 -14.25 -6.88
N ARG A 4 0.60 -13.93 -5.59
CA ARG A 4 1.96 -13.74 -5.04
C ARG A 4 2.68 -15.07 -4.89
N ILE A 5 1.95 -16.11 -4.49
CA ILE A 5 2.47 -17.48 -4.37
C ILE A 5 2.83 -18.01 -5.75
N ALA A 6 1.93 -17.86 -6.73
CA ALA A 6 2.16 -18.29 -8.11
C ALA A 6 3.32 -17.53 -8.77
N ALA A 7 3.43 -16.22 -8.56
CA ALA A 7 4.53 -15.45 -9.13
C ALA A 7 5.89 -15.85 -8.53
N LYS A 8 5.94 -16.16 -7.22
CA LYS A 8 7.17 -16.65 -6.57
C LYS A 8 7.54 -18.07 -6.97
N SER A 9 6.57 -18.93 -7.30
CA SER A 9 6.88 -20.29 -7.78
C SER A 9 7.47 -20.29 -9.20
N VAL A 10 7.07 -19.32 -10.04
CA VAL A 10 7.58 -19.20 -11.42
C VAL A 10 8.85 -18.34 -11.50
N PHE A 11 8.94 -17.30 -10.67
CA PHE A 11 10.08 -16.37 -10.62
C PHE A 11 10.67 -16.31 -9.20
N PRO A 12 11.42 -17.35 -8.77
CA PRO A 12 11.89 -17.46 -7.39
C PRO A 12 12.83 -16.31 -6.99
N THR A 13 13.70 -15.88 -7.91
CA THR A 13 14.62 -14.74 -7.74
C THR A 13 13.98 -13.39 -8.03
N GLY A 14 12.73 -13.36 -8.52
CA GLY A 14 12.02 -12.13 -8.83
C GLY A 14 11.62 -11.36 -7.57
N SER A 15 11.93 -10.06 -7.54
CA SER A 15 11.42 -9.15 -6.50
C SER A 15 10.00 -8.73 -6.88
N LEU A 16 9.04 -8.95 -5.97
CA LEU A 16 7.64 -8.55 -6.16
C LEU A 16 7.39 -7.24 -5.41
N ILE A 17 7.09 -6.18 -6.15
CA ILE A 17 6.64 -4.91 -5.59
C ILE A 17 5.12 -4.89 -5.64
N SER A 18 4.49 -4.60 -4.49
CA SER A 18 3.05 -4.35 -4.48
C SER A 18 2.75 -2.91 -4.86
N CYS A 19 1.78 -2.72 -5.74
CA CYS A 19 1.34 -1.39 -6.18
C CYS A 19 0.85 -0.55 -5.00
N SER A 20 1.48 0.61 -4.76
CA SER A 20 1.12 1.48 -3.63
C SER A 20 -0.30 2.01 -3.75
N ARG A 21 -0.83 2.23 -4.96
CA ARG A 21 -2.23 2.64 -5.17
C ARG A 21 -3.21 1.64 -4.57
N HIS A 22 -3.06 0.34 -4.88
CA HIS A 22 -3.95 -0.68 -4.34
C HIS A 22 -3.78 -0.83 -2.83
N LEU A 23 -2.54 -0.70 -2.33
CA LEU A 23 -2.29 -0.73 -0.90
C LEU A 23 -2.97 0.46 -0.19
N LYS A 24 -2.84 1.68 -0.74
CA LYS A 24 -3.52 2.90 -0.29
C LYS A 24 -5.04 2.71 -0.22
N SER A 25 -5.65 2.23 -1.31
CA SER A 25 -7.09 1.94 -1.35
C SER A 25 -7.50 0.89 -0.32
N ASN A 26 -6.74 -0.20 -0.19
CA ASN A 26 -7.04 -1.27 0.76
C ASN A 26 -7.05 -0.77 2.20
N ILE A 27 -6.06 0.04 2.59
CA ILE A 27 -6.00 0.62 3.94
C ILE A 27 -7.22 1.52 4.20
N ILE A 28 -7.52 2.43 3.28
CA ILE A 28 -8.65 3.37 3.42
C ILE A 28 -9.99 2.62 3.50
N LEU A 29 -10.21 1.65 2.61
CA LEU A 29 -11.43 0.85 2.58
C LEU A 29 -11.57 0.00 3.85
N TYR A 30 -10.49 -0.63 4.33
CA TYR A 30 -10.54 -1.42 5.56
C TYR A 30 -10.87 -0.56 6.78
N LEU A 31 -10.21 0.59 6.92
CA LEU A 31 -10.47 1.53 8.01
C LEU A 31 -11.92 2.07 7.98
N ARG A 32 -12.49 2.30 6.79
CA ARG A 32 -13.87 2.75 6.62
C ARG A 32 -14.89 1.63 6.86
N ASP A 33 -14.74 0.51 6.17
CA ASP A 33 -15.78 -0.52 6.03
C ASP A 33 -15.71 -1.62 7.09
N LYS A 34 -14.52 -1.89 7.64
CA LYS A 34 -14.31 -2.93 8.67
C LYS A 34 -14.14 -2.36 10.06
N VAL A 35 -13.43 -1.24 10.20
CA VAL A 35 -13.19 -0.62 11.51
C VAL A 35 -14.20 0.48 11.81
N GLY A 36 -14.66 1.22 10.79
CA GLY A 36 -15.64 2.30 10.96
C GLY A 36 -15.04 3.61 11.52
N VAL A 37 -13.74 3.86 11.36
CA VAL A 37 -13.11 5.08 11.90
C VAL A 37 -13.46 6.34 11.10
N ALA A 38 -13.50 7.48 11.77
CA ALA A 38 -13.80 8.78 11.17
C ALA A 38 -12.77 9.18 10.09
N THR A 39 -13.21 9.99 9.11
CA THR A 39 -12.37 10.46 8.00
C THR A 39 -11.06 11.10 8.48
N ARG A 40 -11.09 11.87 9.56
CA ARG A 40 -9.89 12.49 10.15
C ARG A 40 -8.86 11.45 10.58
N THR A 41 -9.28 10.42 11.33
CA THR A 41 -8.42 9.31 11.74
C THR A 41 -7.87 8.54 10.54
N ARG A 42 -8.69 8.29 9.52
CA ARG A 42 -8.23 7.65 8.28
C ARG A 42 -7.13 8.46 7.60
N ASN A 43 -7.32 9.77 7.49
CA ASN A 43 -6.33 10.66 6.88
C ASN A 43 -5.04 10.73 7.71
N ASN A 44 -5.14 10.74 9.04
CA ASN A 44 -3.96 10.70 9.92
C ASN A 44 -3.14 9.42 9.69
N ILE A 45 -3.78 8.25 9.75
CA ILE A 45 -3.12 6.96 9.52
C ILE A 45 -2.56 6.90 8.09
N PHE A 46 -3.32 7.37 7.10
CA PHE A 46 -2.89 7.41 5.71
C PHE A 46 -1.63 8.26 5.51
N SER A 47 -1.61 9.48 6.04
CA SER A 47 -0.46 10.38 5.96
C SER A 47 0.75 9.84 6.73
N ALA A 48 0.52 9.15 7.85
CA ALA A 48 1.61 8.52 8.60
C ALA A 48 2.23 7.35 7.82
N VAL A 49 1.46 6.64 6.99
CA VAL A 49 2.00 5.53 6.17
C VAL A 49 2.58 6.04 4.84
N PHE A 50 1.88 6.93 4.13
CA PHE A 50 2.18 7.29 2.74
C PHE A 50 2.50 8.77 2.49
N GLY A 51 2.50 9.61 3.53
CA GLY A 51 2.78 11.03 3.40
C GLY A 51 4.29 11.31 3.16
N PRO A 52 4.65 12.59 2.90
CA PRO A 52 6.04 12.99 2.66
C PRO A 52 7.02 12.63 3.80
N GLY A 53 6.55 12.52 5.04
CA GLY A 53 7.30 12.01 6.20
C GLY A 53 6.84 10.65 6.71
N GLY A 54 6.07 9.91 5.90
CA GLY A 54 5.46 8.66 6.29
C GLY A 54 6.39 7.45 6.19
N LEU A 55 5.88 6.28 6.51
CA LEU A 55 6.64 5.03 6.51
C LEU A 55 7.25 4.69 5.14
N THR A 56 6.53 4.97 4.05
CA THR A 56 7.03 4.67 2.69
C THR A 56 8.06 5.66 2.17
N SER A 57 8.29 6.79 2.85
CA SER A 57 9.31 7.77 2.47
C SER A 57 10.57 7.66 3.34
N SER A 58 10.76 6.55 4.05
CA SER A 58 11.93 6.32 4.89
C SER A 58 13.16 6.04 4.02
N PRO A 59 14.25 6.83 4.13
CA PRO A 59 15.43 6.66 3.29
C PRO A 59 16.35 5.52 3.77
N THR A 60 16.16 5.05 5.01
CA THR A 60 16.95 3.96 5.60
C THR A 60 16.06 3.04 6.43
N ILE A 61 16.55 1.83 6.71
CA ILE A 61 15.88 0.86 7.58
C ILE A 61 15.72 1.41 9.00
N ALA A 62 16.74 2.08 9.54
CA ALA A 62 16.66 2.67 10.89
C ALA A 62 15.52 3.70 11.01
N ILE A 63 15.38 4.59 10.02
CA ILE A 63 14.29 5.58 10.00
C ILE A 63 12.93 4.90 9.77
N PHE A 64 12.89 3.81 9.01
CA PHE A 64 11.68 3.00 8.86
C PHE A 64 11.21 2.40 10.18
N GLU A 65 12.10 1.81 10.97
CA GLU A 65 11.76 1.21 12.27
C GLU A 65 11.31 2.25 13.30
N GLU A 66 11.96 3.43 13.32
CA GLU A 66 11.55 4.56 14.15
C GLU A 66 10.12 5.00 13.78
N ARG A 67 9.86 5.26 12.49
CA ARG A 67 8.53 5.67 12.00
C ARG A 67 7.48 4.58 12.22
N LEU A 68 7.87 3.31 12.08
CA LEU A 68 6.98 2.18 12.33
C LEU A 68 6.47 2.18 13.76
N THR A 69 7.37 2.38 14.73
CA THR A 69 7.01 2.47 16.15
C THR A 69 5.99 3.58 16.38
N ASN A 70 6.23 4.78 15.84
CA ASN A 70 5.31 5.92 15.96
C ASN A 70 3.93 5.65 15.34
N ILE A 71 3.90 4.97 14.20
CA ILE A 71 2.65 4.60 13.51
C ILE A 71 1.89 3.54 14.29
N GLN A 72 2.58 2.53 14.84
CA GLN A 72 1.95 1.50 15.65
C GLN A 72 1.31 2.10 16.89
N THR A 73 1.98 3.03 17.57
CA THR A 73 1.39 3.80 18.67
C THR A 73 0.16 4.58 18.21
N THR A 74 0.27 5.32 17.10
CA THR A 74 -0.86 6.08 16.53
C THR A 74 -2.06 5.21 16.18
N ILE A 75 -1.83 4.03 15.58
CA ILE A 75 -2.88 3.07 15.24
C ILE A 75 -3.48 2.48 16.52
N ASN A 76 -2.66 2.12 17.50
CA ASN A 76 -3.13 1.58 18.77
C ASN A 76 -4.05 2.58 19.49
N ASP A 77 -3.72 3.86 19.46
CA ASP A 77 -4.48 4.91 20.14
C ASP A 77 -5.78 5.28 19.38
N GLN A 78 -5.73 5.36 18.05
CA GLN A 78 -6.85 5.89 17.24
C GLN A 78 -7.71 4.80 16.58
N ALA A 79 -7.15 3.62 16.35
CA ALA A 79 -7.79 2.52 15.60
C ALA A 79 -7.25 1.15 16.04
N PRO A 80 -7.33 0.76 17.33
CA PRO A 80 -6.68 -0.45 17.84
C PRO A 80 -7.12 -1.74 17.10
N ALA A 81 -8.39 -1.82 16.69
CA ALA A 81 -8.91 -2.94 15.89
C ALA A 81 -8.26 -3.07 14.50
N TYR A 82 -7.60 -2.01 13.99
CA TYR A 82 -6.83 -2.05 12.76
C TYR A 82 -5.42 -2.61 12.96
N LEU A 83 -4.86 -2.53 14.17
CA LEU A 83 -3.45 -2.83 14.42
C LEU A 83 -3.06 -4.24 13.96
N GLN A 84 -3.88 -5.24 14.29
CA GLN A 84 -3.64 -6.62 13.87
C GLN A 84 -3.63 -6.77 12.34
N HIS A 85 -4.55 -6.10 11.64
CA HIS A 85 -4.58 -6.14 10.18
C HIS A 85 -3.34 -5.46 9.59
N PHE A 86 -2.96 -4.31 10.16
CA PHE A 86 -1.78 -3.58 9.75
C PHE A 86 -0.52 -4.44 9.89
N THR A 87 -0.27 -5.02 11.06
CA THR A 87 0.95 -5.81 11.34
C THR A 87 1.00 -7.11 10.55
N SER A 88 -0.14 -7.81 10.39
CA SER A 88 -0.16 -9.13 9.74
C SER A 88 -0.26 -9.09 8.21
N ARG A 89 -0.80 -8.01 7.62
CA ARG A 89 -1.08 -7.93 6.18
C ARG A 89 -0.39 -6.78 5.49
N VAL A 90 -0.34 -5.61 6.10
CA VAL A 90 0.16 -4.38 5.46
C VAL A 90 1.66 -4.25 5.64
N LEU A 91 2.14 -4.38 6.88
CA LEU A 91 3.55 -4.20 7.23
C LEU A 91 4.50 -5.11 6.41
N PRO A 92 4.21 -6.41 6.22
CA PRO A 92 5.10 -7.27 5.41
C PRO A 92 5.19 -6.84 3.95
N ILE A 93 4.14 -6.20 3.43
CA ILE A 93 4.14 -5.65 2.07
C ILE A 93 5.00 -4.39 2.01
N LEU A 94 4.88 -3.50 2.99
CA LEU A 94 5.67 -2.27 3.08
C LEU A 94 7.16 -2.57 3.25
N GLN A 95 7.52 -3.53 4.10
CA GLN A 95 8.90 -3.96 4.29
C GLN A 95 9.51 -4.54 3.00
N GLN A 96 8.77 -5.41 2.29
CA GLN A 96 9.26 -5.93 1.00
C GLN A 96 9.43 -4.83 -0.05
N ASN A 97 8.50 -3.87 -0.11
CA ASN A 97 8.61 -2.75 -1.02
C ASN A 97 9.84 -1.89 -0.69
N LEU A 98 10.11 -1.60 0.59
CA LEU A 98 11.30 -0.88 1.03
C LEU A 98 12.57 -1.63 0.66
N ASP A 99 12.66 -2.91 1.01
CA ASP A 99 13.81 -3.77 0.68
C ASP A 99 14.09 -3.78 -0.82
N THR A 100 13.05 -3.88 -1.64
CA THR A 100 13.20 -3.84 -3.11
C THR A 100 13.68 -2.47 -3.60
N MET A 101 13.22 -1.37 -2.99
CA MET A 101 13.68 -0.02 -3.35
C MET A 101 15.13 0.24 -2.94
N LEU A 102 15.54 -0.22 -1.76
CA LEU A 102 16.92 -0.08 -1.28
C LEU A 102 17.90 -0.93 -2.09
N THR A 103 17.48 -2.10 -2.56
CA THR A 103 18.30 -3.02 -3.36
C THR A 103 18.31 -2.70 -4.85
N ARG A 104 17.37 -1.89 -5.35
CA ARG A 104 17.28 -1.50 -6.77
C ARG A 104 17.16 0.02 -6.89
N THR A 105 18.30 0.70 -6.97
CA THR A 105 18.39 2.16 -7.15
C THR A 105 17.74 2.67 -8.44
N GLU A 106 17.55 1.81 -9.45
CA GLU A 106 16.83 2.12 -10.69
C GLU A 106 15.29 2.11 -10.55
N ALA A 107 14.76 1.53 -9.47
CA ALA A 107 13.33 1.56 -9.16
C ALA A 107 12.99 2.91 -8.54
N SER A 108 12.52 3.86 -9.35
CA SER A 108 12.13 5.19 -8.84
C SER A 108 11.04 5.09 -7.77
N HIS A 109 11.06 6.03 -6.83
CA HIS A 109 10.07 6.16 -5.74
C HIS A 109 8.63 6.35 -6.27
N ASP A 110 8.46 6.67 -7.56
CA ASP A 110 7.20 7.01 -8.22
C ASP A 110 6.55 5.87 -9.02
N TRP A 111 7.10 4.63 -8.99
CA TRP A 111 6.63 3.49 -9.83
C TRP A 111 5.14 3.12 -9.66
N THR A 112 4.41 3.74 -8.74
CA THR A 112 3.09 3.28 -8.33
C THR A 112 1.90 4.10 -8.82
N ASN A 113 2.09 5.04 -9.77
CA ASN A 113 0.99 5.89 -10.22
C ASN A 113 0.37 5.51 -11.58
N ASN A 114 1.13 5.20 -12.64
CA ASN A 114 0.56 5.37 -13.99
C ASN A 114 0.20 4.11 -14.80
N ASN A 115 0.59 2.89 -14.40
CA ASN A 115 0.41 1.71 -15.27
C ASN A 115 -0.86 0.88 -15.01
N CYS A 116 -1.64 1.19 -13.97
CA CYS A 116 -2.89 0.48 -13.67
C CYS A 116 -4.15 1.27 -14.07
N GLU A 117 -4.07 2.59 -14.32
CA GLU A 117 -5.23 3.36 -14.79
C GLU A 117 -5.44 3.26 -16.30
N SER A 118 -4.36 3.21 -17.09
CA SER A 118 -4.43 3.12 -18.54
C SER A 118 -5.18 1.87 -19.03
N MET A 119 -5.14 0.75 -18.28
CA MET A 119 -5.92 -0.45 -18.60
C MET A 119 -7.37 -0.42 -18.06
N ASN A 120 -7.66 0.27 -16.95
CA ASN A 120 -9.02 0.38 -16.45
C ASN A 120 -9.88 1.36 -17.26
N HIS A 121 -9.25 2.38 -17.89
CA HIS A 121 -9.98 3.27 -18.79
C HIS A 121 -10.46 2.55 -20.06
N MET A 122 -9.73 1.53 -20.54
CA MET A 122 -10.08 0.79 -21.76
C MET A 122 -11.10 -0.34 -21.57
N THR A 123 -11.43 -0.72 -20.33
CA THR A 123 -12.35 -1.84 -20.05
C THR A 123 -13.72 -1.41 -19.50
N GLY A 124 -13.93 -0.10 -19.30
CA GLY A 124 -15.18 0.47 -18.79
C GLY A 124 -16.14 1.06 -19.82
N ASP A 125 -15.71 1.29 -21.06
CA ASP A 125 -16.45 2.17 -22.00
C ASP A 125 -16.92 1.48 -23.31
N HIS A 126 -17.56 0.33 -23.16
CA HIS A 126 -18.31 -0.33 -24.25
C HIS A 126 -19.78 -0.59 -23.86
N ARG A 127 -20.41 0.37 -23.19
CA ARG A 127 -21.88 0.42 -23.05
C ARG A 127 -22.42 1.81 -23.33
N GLN A 128 -22.37 2.17 -24.61
CA GLN A 128 -23.13 3.20 -25.34
C GLN A 128 -22.33 3.31 -26.65
N TYR A 129 -22.78 2.84 -27.80
CA TYR A 129 -23.84 3.40 -28.64
C TYR A 129 -24.18 2.36 -29.71
N HIS A 130 -25.44 1.97 -29.83
CA HIS A 130 -26.12 1.71 -31.10
C HIS A 130 -27.61 1.50 -30.79
N ASN A 131 -28.31 2.61 -30.58
CA ASN A 131 -29.73 2.73 -30.83
C ASN A 131 -29.90 4.00 -31.67
N SER A 132 -29.95 3.83 -32.99
CA SER A 132 -30.57 4.68 -34.00
C SER A 132 -30.48 3.95 -35.32
#